data_AF-A0A7W1FE38-F1
#
_entry.id   AF-A0A7W1FE38-F1
#
_cell.length_a   1.000
_cell.length_b   1.000
_cell.length_c   1.000
_cell.angle_alpha   90.00
_cell.angle_beta   90.00
_cell.angle_gamma   90.00
#
_symmetry.space_group_name_H-M   'P 1'
#
loop_
_entity.id
_entity.type
_entity.pdbx_description
1 polymer ?
#
loop_
_entity_poly.entity_id
_entity_poly.type
_entity_poly.pdbx_seq_one_letter_code
_entity_poly.pdbx_strand_id
1 'polypeptide(L)'
;MFDYFRESSLDVQELGSEARDNANVYDISYANPNGTRVSAYLIVPHKEGQFAGVIFLHGGEQDRSAFLNEALSLAELGAVSLLIDEPSVNT
;
A
#
# COMPACT_ATOMS: atom_id res chain seq x y z
N MET A 1 -21.75 -8.00 -12.68
CA MET A 1 -21.35 -8.07 -11.25
C MET A 1 -19.90 -8.51 -11.25
N PHE A 2 -19.03 -7.85 -10.51
CA PHE A 2 -17.62 -8.24 -10.44
C PHE A 2 -17.50 -9.48 -9.55
N ASP A 3 -16.94 -10.57 -10.08
CA ASP A 3 -16.64 -11.78 -9.31
C ASP A 3 -15.34 -11.55 -8.53
N TYR A 4 -15.46 -10.91 -7.37
CA TYR A 4 -14.36 -10.78 -6.43
C TYR A 4 -14.10 -12.14 -5.78
N PHE A 5 -12.98 -12.78 -6.12
CA PHE A 5 -12.52 -13.98 -5.43
C PHE A 5 -12.14 -13.66 -3.98
N ARG A 6 -13.08 -13.87 -3.07
CA ARG A 6 -12.95 -13.53 -1.64
C ARG A 6 -11.92 -14.42 -0.90
N GLU A 7 -11.52 -15.54 -1.48
CA GLU A 7 -10.68 -16.56 -0.83
C GLU A 7 -9.22 -16.56 -1.28
N SER A 8 -8.84 -15.70 -2.23
CA SER A 8 -7.45 -15.59 -2.67
C SER A 8 -6.63 -14.83 -1.62
N SER A 9 -5.70 -15.53 -0.96
CA SER A 9 -4.70 -14.88 -0.11
C SER A 9 -3.91 -13.88 -0.95
N LEU A 10 -3.74 -12.65 -0.44
CA LEU A 10 -2.95 -11.62 -1.10
C LEU A 10 -1.44 -11.93 -1.10
N ASP A 11 -0.98 -12.95 -0.36
CA ASP A 11 0.44 -13.33 -0.28
C ASP A 11 1.36 -12.10 -0.14
N VAL A 12 1.09 -11.27 0.87
CA VAL A 12 1.83 -10.01 1.07
C VAL A 12 3.28 -10.32 1.45
N GLN A 13 4.22 -9.70 0.75
CA GLN A 13 5.66 -9.82 0.99
C GLN A 13 6.24 -8.43 1.27
N GLU A 14 6.93 -8.28 2.39
CA GLU A 14 7.73 -7.09 2.69
C GLU A 14 9.08 -7.19 1.97
N LEU A 15 9.38 -6.18 1.15
CA LEU A 15 10.64 -6.03 0.42
C LEU A 15 11.64 -5.16 1.18
N GLY A 16 11.13 -4.27 2.03
CA GLY A 16 11.92 -3.44 2.92
C GLY A 16 11.04 -2.53 3.76
N SER A 17 11.65 -1.89 4.75
CA SER A 17 10.97 -0.93 5.61
C SER A 17 11.88 0.20 6.03
N GLU A 18 11.27 1.36 6.23
CA GLU A 18 11.92 2.57 6.71
C GLU A 18 11.05 3.21 7.80
N ALA A 19 11.66 3.54 8.93
CA ALA A 19 11.02 4.34 9.96
C ALA A 19 11.13 5.82 9.60
N ARG A 20 10.02 6.54 9.64
CA ARG A 20 9.91 8.00 9.54
C ARG A 20 9.45 8.56 10.89
N ASP A 21 9.45 9.88 11.05
CA ASP A 21 9.15 10.54 12.33
C ASP A 21 7.76 10.19 12.90
N ASN A 22 6.78 9.88 12.05
CA ASN A 22 5.37 9.69 12.40
C ASN A 22 4.80 8.31 12.05
N ALA A 23 5.54 7.51 11.28
CA ALA A 23 5.05 6.26 10.68
C ALA A 23 6.19 5.35 10.25
N ASN A 24 5.89 4.07 10.05
CA ASN A 24 6.72 3.16 9.28
C ASN A 24 6.21 3.10 7.84
N VAL A 25 7.13 3.17 6.90
CA VAL A 25 6.90 2.98 5.47
C VAL A 25 7.39 1.59 5.12
N TYR A 26 6.48 0.70 4.72
CA TYR A 26 6.83 -0.64 4.25
C TYR A 26 6.73 -0.67 2.73
N ASP A 27 7.80 -1.06 2.05
CA ASP A 27 7.75 -1.47 0.65
C ASP A 27 7.26 -2.92 0.61
N ILE A 28 6.10 -3.13 0.01
CA ILE A 28 5.46 -4.43 -0.05
C ILE A 28 5.12 -4.79 -1.49
N SER A 29 4.95 -6.08 -1.74
CA SER A 29 4.24 -6.57 -2.91
C SER A 29 3.15 -7.55 -2.50
N TYR A 30 2.09 -7.66 -3.29
CA TYR A 30 1.02 -8.63 -3.07
C TYR A 30 0.55 -9.25 -4.39
N ALA A 31 0.07 -10.49 -4.32
CA ALA A 31 -0.46 -11.21 -5.47
C ALA A 31 -1.80 -10.61 -5.93
N ASN A 32 -1.95 -10.43 -7.23
CA ASN A 32 -3.24 -10.17 -7.84
C ASN A 32 -3.91 -11.47 -8.33
N PRO A 33 -5.20 -11.45 -8.68
CA PRO A 33 -5.92 -12.66 -9.13
C PRO A 33 -5.34 -13.32 -10.38
N ASN A 34 -4.57 -12.59 -11.20
CA ASN A 34 -3.96 -13.10 -12.42
C ASN A 34 -2.58 -13.73 -12.18
N GLY A 35 -2.14 -13.80 -10.93
CA GLY A 35 -0.84 -14.37 -10.56
C GLY A 35 0.36 -13.43 -10.79
N THR A 36 0.13 -12.17 -11.18
CA THR A 36 1.18 -11.14 -11.16
C THR A 36 1.18 -10.42 -9.81
N ARG A 37 2.26 -9.70 -9.51
CA ARG A 37 2.38 -8.96 -8.25
C ARG A 37 2.15 -7.48 -8.48
N VAL A 38 1.60 -6.83 -7.47
CA VAL A 38 1.44 -5.38 -7.39
C VAL A 38 2.34 -4.89 -6.27
N SER A 39 3.22 -3.94 -6.59
CA SER A 39 4.02 -3.26 -5.58
C SER A 39 3.20 -2.17 -4.90
N ALA A 40 3.49 -1.87 -3.64
CA ALA A 40 2.80 -0.83 -2.89
C ALA A 40 3.65 -0.31 -1.74
N TYR A 41 3.36 0.90 -1.30
CA TYR A 41 3.77 1.36 0.02
C TYR A 41 2.63 1.20 1.01
N LEU A 42 2.93 0.59 2.16
CA LEU A 42 2.04 0.54 3.31
C LEU A 42 2.59 1.48 4.38
N ILE A 43 1.80 2.49 4.73
CA ILE A 43 2.14 3.49 5.75
C ILE A 43 1.37 3.15 7.01
N VAL A 44 2.10 2.82 8.07
CA VAL A 44 1.52 2.44 9.36
C VAL A 44 1.95 3.46 10.42
N PRO A 45 1.00 4.14 11.09
CA PRO A 45 1.34 5.08 12.15
C PRO A 45 1.97 4.34 13.34
N HIS A 46 2.86 5.01 14.09
CA HIS A 46 3.44 4.41 15.31
C HIS A 46 2.43 4.30 16.47
N LYS A 47 1.23 4.86 16.31
CA LYS A 47 0.16 4.77 17.31
C LYS A 47 -0.45 3.37 17.31
N GLU A 48 -0.93 2.92 18.47
CA GLU A 48 -1.66 1.66 18.60
C GLU A 48 -3.18 1.90 18.52
N GLY A 49 -3.95 0.87 18.14
CA GLY A 49 -5.42 0.88 18.17
C GLY A 49 -6.07 0.56 16.82
N GLN A 50 -7.37 0.87 16.70
CA GLN A 50 -8.07 0.79 15.43
C GLN A 50 -7.74 2.01 14.57
N PHE A 51 -7.48 1.78 13.29
CA PHE A 51 -7.13 2.82 12.33
C PHE A 51 -8.21 2.93 11.27
N ALA A 52 -8.44 4.16 10.79
CA ALA A 52 -9.05 4.34 9.48
C ALA A 52 -8.07 3.81 8.41
N GLY A 53 -8.60 3.18 7.36
CA GLY A 53 -7.81 2.73 6.21
C GLY A 53 -8.08 3.60 4.98
N VAL A 54 -7.01 4.03 4.30
CA VAL A 54 -7.09 4.83 3.07
C VAL A 54 -6.30 4.14 1.97
N ILE A 55 -6.88 4.06 0.76
CA ILE A 55 -6.19 3.55 -0.43
C ILE A 55 -5.98 4.73 -1.38
N PHE A 56 -4.72 4.94 -1.79
CA PHE A 56 -4.36 5.92 -2.80
C PHE A 56 -4.15 5.21 -4.14
N LEU A 57 -4.74 5.80 -5.17
CA LEU A 57 -4.53 5.43 -6.57
C LEU A 57 -3.87 6.62 -7.26
N HIS A 58 -2.70 6.38 -7.86
CA HIS A 58 -1.98 7.41 -8.61
C HIS A 58 -2.63 7.69 -9.99
N GLY A 59 -2.28 8.83 -10.59
CA GLY A 59 -2.66 9.16 -11.97
C GLY A 59 -1.76 8.46 -13.00
N GLY A 60 -2.05 8.64 -14.29
CA GLY A 60 -1.20 8.11 -15.36
C GLY A 60 0.22 8.68 -15.30
N GLU A 61 1.21 7.86 -15.67
CA GLU A 61 2.65 8.18 -15.62
C GLU A 61 3.20 8.48 -14.22
N GLN A 62 2.45 8.14 -13.17
CA GLN A 62 2.89 8.19 -11.78
C GLN A 62 3.03 6.76 -11.22
N ASP A 63 3.52 6.64 -9.98
CA ASP A 63 3.68 5.37 -9.28
C ASP A 63 3.21 5.49 -7.81
N ARG A 64 3.44 4.43 -7.03
CA ARG A 64 3.11 4.36 -5.60
C ARG A 64 3.70 5.47 -4.71
N SER A 65 4.65 6.27 -5.20
CA SER A 65 5.22 7.40 -4.45
C SER A 65 4.41 8.69 -4.57
N ALA A 66 3.46 8.77 -5.50
CA ALA A 66 2.78 10.01 -5.89
C ALA A 66 2.09 10.76 -4.73
N PHE A 67 1.63 10.02 -3.71
CA PHE A 67 0.90 10.58 -2.56
C PHE A 67 1.58 10.24 -1.22
N LEU A 68 2.88 9.95 -1.22
CA LEU A 68 3.59 9.51 -0.01
C LEU A 68 3.51 10.54 1.12
N ASN A 69 3.65 11.83 0.79
CA ASN A 69 3.60 12.90 1.79
C ASN A 69 2.20 13.03 2.40
N GLU A 70 1.15 12.95 1.60
CA GLU A 70 -0.24 12.99 2.03
C GLU A 70 -0.57 11.80 2.94
N ALA A 71 -0.09 10.60 2.58
CA ALA A 71 -0.24 9.41 3.39
C ALA A 71 0.48 9.52 4.75
N LEU A 72 1.67 10.13 4.78
CA LEU A 72 2.38 10.43 6.03
C LEU A 72 1.61 11.45 6.89
N SER A 73 1.04 12.51 6.28
CA SER A 73 0.18 13.45 7.00
C SER A 73 -1.08 12.77 7.57
N LEU A 74 -1.65 11.78 6.88
CA LEU A 74 -2.76 11.00 7.42
C LEU A 74 -2.30 10.05 8.55
N ALA A 75 -1.09 9.53 8.50
CA ALA A 75 -0.52 8.71 9.57
C ALA A 75 -0.32 9.51 10.88
N GLU A 76 0.05 10.79 10.80
CA GLU A 76 0.04 11.70 11.96
C GLU A 76 -1.34 11.76 12.65
N LEU A 77 -2.41 11.69 11.86
CA LEU A 77 -3.79 11.64 12.35
C LEU A 77 -4.22 10.24 12.80
N GLY A 78 -3.38 9.22 12.59
CA GLY A 78 -3.62 7.83 12.99
C GLY A 78 -4.26 6.96 11.91
N ALA A 79 -4.21 7.34 10.63
CA ALA A 79 -4.69 6.48 9.55
C ALA A 79 -3.58 5.56 9.04
N VAL A 80 -3.97 4.34 8.63
CA VAL A 80 -3.13 3.47 7.80
C VAL A 80 -3.43 3.77 6.34
N SER A 81 -2.40 3.91 5.53
CA SER A 81 -2.55 4.18 4.09
C SER A 81 -1.87 3.12 3.25
N LEU A 82 -2.52 2.68 2.17
CA LEU A 82 -1.94 1.83 1.14
C LEU A 82 -1.85 2.61 -0.17
N LEU A 83 -0.65 2.78 -0.70
CA LEU A 83 -0.40 3.43 -1.98
C LEU A 83 -0.01 2.34 -2.97
N ILE A 84 -0.95 1.97 -3.85
CA ILE A 84 -0.72 0.90 -4.83
C ILE A 84 -0.02 1.44 -6.06
N ASP A 85 0.78 0.59 -6.69
CA ASP A 85 1.39 0.83 -8.00
C ASP A 85 0.56 0.17 -9.11
N GLU A 86 0.90 0.48 -10.37
CA GLU A 86 0.42 -0.32 -11.49
C GLU A 86 1.01 -1.74 -11.43
N PRO A 87 0.26 -2.79 -11.85
CA PRO A 87 0.81 -4.14 -11.91
C PRO A 87 2.01 -4.16 -12.85
N SER A 88 3.21 -4.41 -12.31
CA SER A 88 4.39 -4.58 -13.14
C SER A 88 4.34 -5.94 -13.83
N VAL A 89 4.50 -5.94 -15.15
CA VAL A 89 4.78 -7.16 -15.91
C VAL A 89 6.29 -7.35 -15.87
N ASN A 90 6.78 -8.37 -15.15
CA ASN A 90 8.17 -8.80 -15.31
C ASN A 90 8.38 -9.09 -16.81
N THR A 91 9.23 -8.30 -17.46
CA THR A 91 9.66 -8.52 -18.85
C THR A 91 11.00 -9.25 -18.85
#